data_AF-A0A2V7W6F5-F1
#
_entry.id   AF-A0A2V7W6F5-F1
#
_cell.length_a   1.000
_cell.length_b   1.000
_cell.length_c   1.000
_cell.angle_alpha   90.00
_cell.angle_beta   90.00
_cell.angle_gamma   90.00
#
_symmetry.space_group_name_H-M   'P 1'
#
loop_
_entity.id
_entity.type
_entity.pdbx_description
1 polymer ?
#
loop_
_entity_poly.entity_id
_entity_poly.type
_entity_poly.pdbx_seq_one_letter_code
_entity_poly.pdbx_strand_id
1 'polypeptide(L)'
;MRLARTPRSAAPFITQLIFTILFAGFFFVVSVEMWLHAHPVVLAFLAVFDIVAIGLLIDVALRSWRMIVEREPVVEIDRNVVAYGEPALLKVTEPHPQLVAEMDVKLVGECSVTEAVEFSQHRHSTTNMTRCYEEELLRITPQNDKPVKLQMRMPKSPPADGVAWKIVVNSRQKNGAVVEYPFPLRVREH
;
A
#
# COMPACT_ATOMS: atom_id res chain seq x y z
N MET A 1 18.33 1.68 2.50
CA MET A 1 17.38 0.62 2.09
C MET A 1 15.98 1.22 1.96
N ARG A 2 15.19 0.79 0.97
CA ARG A 2 13.78 1.20 0.84
C ARG A 2 12.92 0.35 1.78
N LEU A 3 12.14 1.00 2.63
CA LEU A 3 11.11 0.31 3.39
C LEU A 3 9.96 0.00 2.42
N ALA A 4 9.88 -1.26 1.99
CA ALA A 4 8.73 -1.72 1.23
C ALA A 4 7.59 -2.04 2.20
N ARG A 5 6.41 -1.47 1.96
CA ARG A 5 5.17 -1.92 2.59
C ARG A 5 5.02 -3.41 2.30
N THR A 6 4.54 -4.20 3.27
CA THR A 6 4.04 -5.55 2.99
C THR A 6 2.99 -5.41 1.89
N PRO A 7 3.20 -6.02 0.71
CA PRO A 7 2.34 -5.78 -0.44
C PRO A 7 0.92 -6.22 -0.06
N ARG A 8 -0.01 -5.27 -0.07
CA ARG A 8 -1.43 -5.62 -0.17
C ARG A 8 -1.54 -6.43 -1.46
N SER A 9 -1.82 -7.73 -1.32
CA SER A 9 -1.47 -8.78 -2.28
C SER A 9 -1.66 -8.34 -3.74
N ALA A 10 -0.55 -8.16 -4.48
CA ALA A 10 -0.59 -7.93 -5.92
C ALA A 10 -1.02 -9.19 -6.69
N ALA A 11 -0.95 -10.36 -6.06
CA ALA A 11 -1.31 -11.66 -6.62
C ALA A 11 -2.72 -11.75 -7.23
N PRO A 12 -3.82 -11.34 -6.55
CA PRO A 12 -5.16 -11.35 -7.14
C PRO A 12 -5.27 -10.42 -8.37
N PHE A 13 -4.61 -9.26 -8.35
CA PHE A 13 -4.63 -8.35 -9.48
C PHE A 13 -3.91 -8.93 -10.70
N ILE A 14 -2.72 -9.51 -10.50
CA ILE A 14 -1.94 -10.15 -11.59
C ILE A 14 -2.74 -11.32 -12.19
N THR A 15 -3.39 -12.14 -11.35
CA THR A 15 -4.21 -13.26 -11.80
C THR A 15 -5.40 -12.77 -12.64
N GLN A 16 -6.09 -11.71 -12.18
CA GLN A 16 -7.20 -11.10 -12.91
C GLN A 16 -6.73 -10.49 -14.24
N LEU A 17 -5.57 -9.83 -14.27
CA LEU A 17 -5.00 -9.22 -15.47
C LEU A 17 -4.73 -10.28 -16.55
N ILE A 18 -4.06 -11.38 -16.18
CA ILE A 18 -3.75 -12.48 -17.10
C ILE A 18 -5.04 -13.10 -17.64
N PHE A 19 -6.02 -13.36 -16.78
CA PHE A 19 -7.31 -13.92 -17.20
C PHE A 19 -8.02 -13.01 -18.20
N THR A 20 -8.11 -11.70 -17.93
CA THR A 20 -8.76 -10.75 -18.83
C THR A 20 -8.09 -10.68 -20.20
N ILE A 21 -6.75 -10.71 -20.26
CA ILE A 21 -6.00 -10.70 -21.52
C ILE A 21 -6.28 -11.96 -22.34
N LEU A 22 -6.22 -13.15 -21.70
CA LEU A 22 -6.47 -14.42 -22.37
C LEU A 22 -7.92 -14.52 -22.87
N PHE A 23 -8.87 -14.09 -22.05
CA PHE A 23 -10.28 -14.10 -22.39
C PHE A 23 -10.57 -13.17 -23.58
N ALA A 24 -10.13 -11.91 -23.51
CA ALA A 24 -10.35 -10.95 -24.58
C ALA A 24 -9.65 -11.37 -25.89
N GLY A 25 -8.42 -11.89 -25.80
CA GLY A 25 -7.69 -12.39 -26.97
C GLY A 25 -8.38 -13.58 -27.64
N PHE A 26 -8.88 -14.53 -26.86
CA PHE A 26 -9.60 -15.69 -27.39
C PHE A 26 -10.88 -15.30 -28.15
N PHE A 27 -11.73 -14.46 -27.54
CA PHE A 27 -12.97 -14.03 -28.18
C PHE A 27 -12.72 -13.17 -29.41
N PHE A 28 -11.70 -12.32 -29.40
CA PHE A 28 -11.33 -11.53 -30.56
C PHE A 28 -10.93 -12.41 -31.76
N VAL A 29 -10.10 -13.43 -31.54
CA VAL A 29 -9.69 -14.37 -32.61
C VAL A 29 -10.89 -15.13 -33.16
N VAL A 30 -11.76 -15.65 -32.28
CA VAL A 30 -12.98 -16.37 -32.68
C VAL A 30 -13.93 -15.46 -33.46
N SER A 31 -14.10 -14.20 -33.03
CA SER A 31 -14.94 -13.20 -33.69
C SER A 31 -14.44 -12.91 -35.11
N VAL A 32 -13.13 -12.73 -35.29
CA VAL A 32 -12.50 -12.49 -36.60
C VAL A 32 -12.67 -13.69 -37.55
N GLU A 33 -12.44 -14.92 -37.08
CA GLU A 33 -12.60 -16.11 -37.93
C GLU A 33 -14.06 -16.33 -38.33
N MET A 34 -15.01 -16.09 -37.43
CA MET A 34 -16.43 -16.29 -37.70
C MET A 34 -17.03 -15.21 -38.61
N TRP A 35 -16.41 -14.04 -38.74
CA TRP A 35 -16.93 -12.94 -39.57
C TRP A 35 -17.12 -13.34 -41.04
N LEU A 36 -16.31 -14.29 -41.55
CA LEU A 36 -16.39 -14.74 -42.94
C LEU A 36 -17.48 -15.79 -43.21
N HIS A 37 -18.00 -16.46 -42.18
CA HIS A 37 -18.83 -17.67 -42.35
C HIS A 37 -20.08 -17.74 -41.46
N ALA A 38 -20.31 -16.77 -40.57
CA ALA A 38 -21.34 -16.88 -39.55
C ALA A 38 -22.67 -16.21 -39.90
N HIS A 39 -23.76 -16.86 -39.47
CA HIS A 39 -25.11 -16.33 -39.51
C HIS A 39 -25.23 -15.07 -38.62
N PRO A 40 -26.05 -14.06 -38.99
CA PRO A 40 -26.15 -12.78 -38.26
C PRO A 40 -26.46 -12.91 -36.76
N VAL A 41 -27.17 -13.96 -36.35
CA VAL A 41 -27.46 -14.25 -34.93
C VAL A 41 -26.19 -14.60 -34.14
N VAL A 42 -25.27 -15.34 -34.75
CA VAL A 42 -23.99 -15.72 -34.13
C VAL A 42 -23.08 -14.49 -34.03
N LEU A 43 -23.08 -13.63 -35.05
CA LEU A 43 -22.36 -12.35 -35.02
C LEU A 43 -22.90 -11.42 -33.93
N ALA A 44 -24.23 -11.35 -33.74
CA ALA A 44 -24.83 -10.55 -32.68
C ALA A 44 -24.41 -11.05 -31.29
N PHE A 45 -24.34 -12.37 -31.10
CA PHE A 45 -23.87 -12.96 -29.85
C PHE A 45 -22.39 -12.66 -29.60
N LEU A 46 -21.52 -12.86 -30.60
CA LEU A 46 -20.08 -12.54 -30.51
C LEU A 46 -19.84 -11.05 -30.20
N ALA A 47 -20.61 -10.15 -30.82
CA ALA A 47 -20.51 -8.72 -30.55
C ALA A 47 -20.79 -8.37 -29.08
N VAL A 48 -21.71 -9.07 -28.41
CA VAL A 48 -21.96 -8.88 -26.97
C VAL A 48 -20.75 -9.30 -26.14
N PHE A 49 -20.09 -10.42 -26.48
CA PHE A 49 -18.86 -10.84 -25.80
C PHE A 49 -17.71 -9.86 -26.03
N ASP A 50 -17.58 -9.33 -27.24
CA ASP A 50 -16.56 -8.32 -27.55
C ASP A 50 -16.77 -7.04 -26.72
N ILE A 51 -18.02 -6.59 -26.55
CA ILE A 51 -18.35 -5.44 -25.67
C ILE A 51 -17.96 -5.73 -24.21
N VAL A 52 -18.28 -6.93 -23.70
CA VAL A 52 -17.90 -7.34 -22.34
C VAL A 52 -16.39 -7.39 -22.18
N ALA A 53 -15.67 -7.95 -23.16
CA ALA A 53 -14.21 -8.02 -23.16
C ALA A 53 -13.58 -6.61 -23.16
N ILE A 54 -14.09 -5.69 -23.98
CA ILE A 54 -13.65 -4.29 -23.99
C ILE A 54 -13.90 -3.64 -22.62
N GLY A 55 -15.07 -3.85 -22.02
CA GLY A 55 -15.38 -3.34 -20.69
C GLY A 55 -14.40 -3.83 -19.62
N LEU A 56 -14.06 -5.12 -19.65
CA LEU A 56 -13.06 -5.70 -18.74
C LEU A 56 -11.66 -5.11 -18.96
N LEU A 57 -11.25 -4.90 -20.22
CA LEU A 57 -9.97 -4.28 -20.54
C LEU A 57 -9.90 -2.82 -20.04
N ILE A 58 -10.98 -2.06 -20.17
CA ILE A 58 -11.06 -0.69 -19.65
C ILE A 58 -10.97 -0.67 -18.12
N ASP A 59 -11.69 -1.55 -17.42
CA ASP A 59 -11.60 -1.65 -15.95
C ASP A 59 -10.17 -1.99 -15.50
N VAL A 60 -9.53 -2.97 -16.16
CA VAL A 60 -8.13 -3.32 -15.90
C VAL A 60 -7.18 -2.15 -16.17
N ALA A 61 -7.37 -1.43 -17.29
CA ALA A 61 -6.55 -0.27 -17.63
C ALA A 61 -6.71 0.85 -16.58
N LEU A 62 -7.94 1.13 -16.14
CA LEU A 62 -8.22 2.14 -15.11
C LEU A 62 -7.65 1.76 -13.73
N ARG A 63 -7.69 0.47 -13.37
CA ARG A 63 -7.06 -0.02 -12.12
C ARG A 63 -5.55 0.07 -12.20
N SER A 64 -4.97 -0.30 -13.34
CA SER A 64 -3.52 -0.18 -13.59
C SER A 64 -3.08 1.27 -13.53
N TRP A 65 -3.85 2.17 -14.15
CA TRP A 65 -3.63 3.60 -14.12
C TRP A 65 -3.67 4.14 -12.69
N ARG A 66 -4.69 3.77 -11.90
CA ARG A 66 -4.78 4.14 -10.48
C ARG A 66 -3.56 3.67 -9.70
N MET A 67 -3.08 2.45 -9.91
CA MET A 67 -1.84 1.98 -9.26
C MET A 67 -0.58 2.76 -9.68
N ILE A 68 -0.51 3.23 -10.93
CA ILE A 68 0.64 3.98 -11.43
C ILE A 68 0.61 5.43 -10.94
N VAL A 69 -0.58 6.04 -10.86
CA VAL A 69 -0.77 7.43 -10.45
C VAL A 69 -0.81 7.58 -8.93
N GLU A 70 -1.34 6.61 -8.19
CA GLU A 70 -1.31 6.59 -6.72
C GLU A 70 0.02 6.00 -6.23
N ARG A 71 1.16 6.55 -6.68
CA ARG A 71 2.45 6.16 -6.12
C ARG A 71 2.46 6.52 -4.64
N GLU A 72 2.72 5.53 -3.80
CA GLU A 72 2.90 5.71 -2.37
C GLU A 72 4.19 6.51 -2.08
N PRO A 73 4.25 7.27 -0.97
CA PRO A 73 5.49 7.91 -0.55
C PRO A 73 6.58 6.86 -0.33
N VAL A 74 7.80 7.17 -0.75
CA VAL A 74 8.94 6.26 -0.59
C VAL A 74 9.75 6.69 0.61
N VAL A 75 9.88 5.78 1.57
CA VAL A 75 10.68 5.98 2.78
C VAL A 75 11.97 5.15 2.68
N GLU A 76 13.10 5.85 2.65
CA GLU A 76 14.44 5.28 2.63
C GLU A 76 15.16 5.55 3.96
N ILE A 77 15.75 4.51 4.55
CA ILE A 77 16.58 4.63 5.76
C ILE A 77 18.03 4.31 5.42
N ASP A 78 18.97 4.99 6.06
CA ASP A 78 20.41 4.73 5.93
C ASP A 78 20.79 3.27 6.23
N ARG A 79 20.14 2.66 7.23
CA ARG A 79 20.40 1.30 7.74
C ARG A 79 19.16 0.41 7.74
N ASN A 80 19.38 -0.91 7.78
CA ASN A 80 18.30 -1.92 7.75
C ASN A 80 17.73 -2.23 9.13
N VAL A 81 18.54 -2.04 10.17
CA VAL A 81 18.20 -2.29 11.56
C VAL A 81 18.67 -1.09 12.37
N VAL A 82 17.77 -0.52 13.17
CA VAL A 82 18.07 0.64 14.02
C VAL A 82 18.19 0.15 15.46
N ALA A 83 19.23 0.58 16.19
CA ALA A 83 19.34 0.29 17.62
C ALA A 83 18.68 1.40 18.44
N TYR A 84 18.25 1.08 19.66
CA TYR A 84 17.70 2.06 20.59
C TYR A 84 18.73 3.15 20.91
N GLY A 85 18.28 4.40 21.00
CA GLY A 85 19.12 5.57 21.28
C GLY A 85 19.99 6.08 20.11
N GLU A 86 20.15 5.29 19.04
CA GLU A 86 20.94 5.70 17.87
C GLU A 86 20.14 6.65 16.96
N PRO A 87 20.79 7.69 16.41
CA PRO A 87 20.19 8.50 15.36
C PRO A 87 20.19 7.71 14.04
N ALA A 88 19.13 7.79 13.24
CA ALA A 88 19.03 7.23 11.90
C ALA A 88 18.61 8.31 10.89
N LEU A 89 19.23 8.32 9.71
CA LEU A 89 18.84 9.23 8.64
C LEU A 89 17.67 8.64 7.85
N LEU A 90 16.56 9.36 7.87
CA LEU A 90 15.35 9.06 7.12
C LEU A 90 15.26 9.98 5.90
N LYS A 91 14.89 9.42 4.76
CA LYS A 91 14.67 10.14 3.51
C LYS A 91 13.27 9.80 3.01
N VAL A 92 12.38 10.79 3.01
CA VAL A 92 11.00 10.64 2.56
C VAL A 92 10.84 11.35 1.22
N THR A 93 10.27 10.66 0.24
CA THR A 93 10.02 11.20 -1.10
C THR A 93 8.54 11.08 -1.42
N GLU A 94 7.86 12.21 -1.57
CA GLU A 94 6.46 12.27 -1.98
C GLU A 94 6.40 12.40 -3.52
N PRO A 95 5.81 11.43 -4.24
CA PRO A 95 5.76 11.45 -5.70
C PRO A 95 4.78 12.47 -6.28
N HIS A 96 3.78 12.93 -5.52
CA HIS A 96 2.76 13.86 -6.04
C HIS A 96 2.52 15.06 -5.10
N PRO A 97 3.52 15.94 -4.89
CA PRO A 97 3.42 17.07 -3.98
C PRO A 97 2.25 18.02 -4.32
N GLN A 98 1.84 18.07 -5.59
CA GLN A 98 0.75 18.94 -6.04
C GLN A 98 -0.62 18.57 -5.46
N LEU A 99 -0.82 17.30 -5.10
CA LEU A 99 -2.08 16.79 -4.54
C LEU A 99 -2.12 16.87 -3.01
N VAL A 100 -0.96 17.00 -2.38
CA VAL A 100 -0.78 16.98 -0.92
C VAL A 100 -0.77 18.41 -0.39
N ALA A 101 -1.67 18.72 0.53
CA ALA A 101 -1.67 19.98 1.27
C ALA A 101 -0.63 19.95 2.39
N GLU A 102 -0.48 18.80 3.03
CA GLU A 102 0.36 18.62 4.21
C GLU A 102 0.80 17.17 4.34
N MET A 103 2.08 16.96 4.60
CA MET A 103 2.68 15.67 4.88
C MET A 103 3.28 15.70 6.28
N ASP A 104 2.88 14.73 7.09
CA ASP A 104 3.31 14.54 8.47
C ASP A 104 3.97 13.16 8.58
N VAL A 105 5.17 13.09 9.16
CA VAL A 105 5.95 11.88 9.32
C VAL A 105 6.10 11.61 10.80
N LYS A 106 5.62 10.45 11.25
CA LYS A 106 5.62 10.05 12.65
C LYS A 106 6.39 8.75 12.88
N LEU A 107 7.03 8.63 14.03
CA LEU A 107 7.51 7.38 14.57
C LEU A 107 6.45 6.81 15.51
N VAL A 108 5.95 5.61 15.21
CA VAL A 108 4.90 4.96 16.00
C VAL A 108 5.40 3.60 16.49
N GLY A 109 5.25 3.37 17.80
CA GLY A 109 5.42 2.07 18.43
C GLY A 109 4.06 1.47 18.74
N GLU A 110 3.78 0.28 18.21
CA GLU A 110 2.57 -0.49 18.53
C GLU A 110 2.91 -1.63 19.48
N CYS A 111 2.11 -1.73 20.55
CA CYS A 111 2.22 -2.76 21.55
C CYS A 111 1.06 -3.75 21.39
N SER A 112 1.35 -5.05 21.49
CA SER A 112 0.32 -6.08 21.51
C SER A 112 -0.18 -6.28 22.94
N VAL A 113 -1.42 -5.90 23.23
CA VAL A 113 -2.08 -6.28 24.47
C VAL A 113 -2.83 -7.57 24.20
N THR A 114 -2.38 -8.66 24.83
CA THR A 114 -3.08 -9.94 24.76
C THR A 114 -4.01 -10.04 25.95
N GLU A 115 -5.31 -9.89 25.72
CA GLU A 115 -6.33 -10.16 26.73
C GLU A 115 -6.74 -11.63 26.61
N ALA A 116 -6.48 -12.40 27.66
CA ALA A 116 -7.00 -13.75 27.78
C ALA A 116 -8.34 -13.68 28.51
N VAL A 117 -9.43 -13.94 27.79
CA VAL A 117 -10.76 -14.07 28.39
C VAL A 117 -11.05 -15.56 28.57
N GLU A 118 -11.12 -16.02 29.81
CA GLU A 118 -11.51 -17.41 30.12
C GLU A 118 -13.04 -17.50 30.15
N PHE A 119 -13.62 -18.07 29.08
CA PHE A 119 -15.02 -18.49 29.08
C PHE A 119 -15.09 -20.00 29.31
N SER A 120 -15.32 -20.36 30.58
CA SER A 120 -15.83 -21.65 31.12
C SER A 120 -15.30 -23.00 30.60
N GLN A 121 -14.37 -23.05 29.65
CA GLN A 121 -13.57 -24.19 29.17
C GLN A 121 -12.79 -23.88 27.87
N HIS A 122 -12.96 -22.71 27.26
CA HIS A 122 -12.24 -22.28 26.05
C HIS A 122 -11.45 -21.00 26.32
N ARG A 123 -10.13 -21.04 26.10
CA ARG A 123 -9.25 -19.87 26.20
C ARG A 123 -9.27 -19.12 24.87
N HIS A 124 -10.00 -18.02 24.79
CA HIS A 124 -9.95 -17.12 23.64
C HIS A 124 -8.97 -15.98 23.96
N SER A 125 -7.89 -15.88 23.20
CA SER A 125 -6.93 -14.78 23.31
C SER A 125 -7.22 -13.77 22.21
N THR A 126 -7.69 -12.58 22.57
CA THR A 126 -7.82 -11.47 21.64
C THR A 126 -6.57 -10.61 21.76
N THR A 127 -5.83 -10.47 20.66
CA THR A 127 -4.65 -9.60 20.62
C THR A 127 -5.06 -8.27 20.01
N ASN A 128 -5.15 -7.23 20.83
CA ASN A 128 -5.41 -5.87 20.37
C ASN A 128 -4.07 -5.14 20.23
N MET A 129 -3.81 -4.57 19.04
CA MET A 129 -2.66 -3.70 18.82
C MET A 129 -3.03 -2.27 19.21
N THR A 130 -2.32 -1.69 20.16
CA THR A 130 -2.51 -0.30 20.61
C THR A 130 -1.24 0.51 20.37
N ARG A 131 -1.38 1.81 20.06
CA ARG A 131 -0.24 2.72 19.94
C ARG A 131 0.26 3.07 21.33
N CYS A 132 1.44 2.61 21.69
CA CYS A 132 2.07 2.88 22.98
C CYS A 132 3.12 3.99 22.91
N TYR A 133 3.54 4.36 21.70
CA TYR A 133 4.45 5.48 21.47
C TYR A 133 4.10 6.17 20.16
N GLU A 134 4.10 7.50 20.17
CA GLU A 134 3.91 8.33 18.98
C GLU A 134 4.77 9.59 19.11
N GLU A 135 5.64 9.83 18.13
CA GLU A 135 6.47 11.03 18.03
C GLU A 135 6.36 11.61 16.63
N GLU A 136 6.04 12.90 16.54
CA GLU A 136 6.01 13.66 15.29
C GLU A 136 7.44 14.05 14.90
N LEU A 137 7.95 13.49 13.80
CA LEU A 137 9.31 13.74 13.33
C LEU A 137 9.39 14.97 12.42
N LEU A 138 8.38 15.16 11.58
CA LEU A 138 8.38 16.23 10.59
C LEU A 138 6.98 16.51 10.08
N ARG A 139 6.64 17.79 9.94
CA ARG A 139 5.43 18.26 9.29
C ARG A 139 5.74 19.33 8.27
N ILE A 140 5.43 19.08 7.00
CA ILE A 140 5.78 19.95 5.88
C ILE A 140 4.69 19.98 4.82
N THR A 141 4.65 21.08 4.07
CA THR A 141 3.91 21.15 2.81
C THR A 141 4.89 20.85 1.67
N PRO A 142 4.79 19.68 1.01
CA PRO A 142 5.72 19.32 -0.04
C PRO A 142 5.50 20.23 -1.25
N GLN A 143 6.51 21.03 -1.61
CA GLN A 143 6.43 21.92 -2.78
C GLN A 143 7.00 21.30 -4.05
N ASN A 144 7.91 20.32 -3.92
CA ASN A 144 8.64 19.71 -5.02
C ASN A 144 8.85 18.21 -4.75
N ASP A 145 9.14 17.44 -5.80
CA ASP A 145 9.48 16.00 -5.73
C ASP A 145 10.86 15.74 -5.07
N LYS A 146 11.46 16.75 -4.45
CA LYS A 146 12.77 16.63 -3.82
C LYS A 146 12.64 15.83 -2.52
N PRO A 147 13.50 14.83 -2.32
CA PRO A 147 13.45 14.03 -1.11
C PRO A 147 13.80 14.87 0.11
N VAL A 148 13.03 14.71 1.18
CA VAL A 148 13.26 15.39 2.45
C VAL A 148 14.06 14.47 3.37
N LYS A 149 15.23 14.95 3.78
CA LYS A 149 16.13 14.23 4.69
C LYS A 149 15.89 14.73 6.11
N LEU A 150 15.63 13.81 7.03
CA LEU A 150 15.42 14.11 8.43
C LEU A 150 16.20 13.10 9.28
N GLN A 151 16.72 13.56 10.41
CA GLN A 151 17.38 12.69 11.37
C GLN A 151 16.34 12.29 12.42
N MET A 152 15.98 11.01 12.47
CA MET A 152 15.16 10.49 13.56
C MET A 152 16.06 9.92 14.64
N ARG A 153 15.60 9.90 15.89
CA ARG A 153 16.32 9.28 16.99
C ARG A 153 15.40 8.26 17.64
N MET A 154 15.85 7.01 17.72
CA MET A 154 15.08 6.01 18.46
C MET A 154 15.09 6.35 19.95
N PRO A 155 14.00 6.07 20.70
CA PRO A 155 14.01 6.17 22.14
C PRO A 155 15.13 5.30 22.74
N LYS A 156 15.59 5.64 23.94
CA LYS A 156 16.70 4.93 24.58
C LYS A 156 16.34 3.52 25.02
N SER A 157 15.05 3.24 25.19
CA SER A 157 14.52 1.94 25.62
C SER A 157 13.11 1.74 25.04
N PRO A 158 12.66 0.48 24.87
CA PRO A 158 11.28 0.19 24.50
C PRO A 158 10.30 0.67 25.58
N PRO A 159 9.12 1.18 25.20
CA PRO A 159 8.07 1.53 26.16
C PRO A 159 7.36 0.31 26.77
N ALA A 160 7.39 -0.83 26.09
CA ALA A 160 6.87 -2.12 26.56
C ALA A 160 7.57 -3.27 25.82
N ASP A 161 7.32 -4.51 26.24
CA ASP A 161 7.86 -5.69 25.57
C ASP A 161 7.16 -5.92 24.21
N GLY A 162 7.92 -6.34 23.20
CA GLY A 162 7.37 -6.70 21.89
C GLY A 162 6.84 -5.52 21.05
N VAL A 163 7.39 -4.32 21.21
CA VAL A 163 6.97 -3.14 20.45
C VAL A 163 7.30 -3.29 18.96
N ALA A 164 6.26 -3.26 18.13
CA ALA A 164 6.40 -3.17 16.68
C ALA A 164 6.57 -1.71 16.25
N TRP A 165 7.77 -1.36 15.81
CA TRP A 165 8.07 0.00 15.34
C TRP A 165 7.67 0.18 13.88
N LYS A 166 7.15 1.36 13.55
CA LYS A 166 6.89 1.77 12.17
C LYS A 166 6.98 3.28 12.01
N ILE A 167 7.31 3.71 10.80
CA ILE A 167 7.19 5.10 10.37
C ILE A 167 5.84 5.24 9.70
N VAL A 168 5.06 6.22 10.11
CA VAL A 168 3.77 6.52 9.50
C VAL A 168 3.89 7.84 8.78
N VAL A 169 3.66 7.84 7.46
CA VAL A 169 3.55 9.05 6.66
C VAL A 169 2.08 9.34 6.47
N ASN A 170 1.60 10.42 7.07
CA ASN A 170 0.25 10.94 6.91
C ASN A 170 0.26 11.99 5.81
N SER A 171 -0.39 11.68 4.69
CA SER A 171 -0.58 12.63 3.60
C SER A 171 -2.01 13.18 3.66
N ARG A 172 -2.14 14.45 4.02
CA ARG A 172 -3.39 15.20 3.91
C ARG A 172 -3.49 15.80 2.52
N GLN A 173 -4.43 15.32 1.73
CA GLN A 173 -4.73 15.81 0.40
C GLN A 173 -5.47 17.16 0.45
N LYS A 174 -5.39 17.92 -0.64
CA LYS A 174 -6.10 19.21 -0.78
C LYS A 174 -7.64 19.10 -0.72
N ASN A 175 -8.19 17.91 -1.00
CA ASN A 175 -9.61 17.61 -0.87
C ASN A 175 -10.03 17.29 0.59
N GLY A 176 -9.10 17.31 1.55
CA GLY A 176 -9.33 16.99 2.96
C GLY A 176 -9.18 15.52 3.32
N ALA A 177 -8.98 14.62 2.35
CA ALA A 177 -8.72 13.21 2.62
C ALA A 177 -7.36 13.03 3.31
N VAL A 178 -7.32 12.17 4.33
CA VAL A 178 -6.07 11.80 5.02
C VAL A 178 -5.77 10.34 4.69
N VAL A 179 -4.59 10.10 4.14
CA VAL A 179 -4.11 8.76 3.83
C VAL A 179 -2.89 8.46 4.69
N GLU A 180 -2.97 7.38 5.47
CA GLU A 180 -1.86 6.91 6.31
C GLU A 180 -1.07 5.82 5.59
N TYR A 181 0.25 5.98 5.53
CA TYR A 181 1.18 5.02 4.93
C TYR A 181 2.13 4.45 6.02
N PRO A 182 1.88 3.22 6.52
CA PRO A 182 2.73 2.60 7.52
C PRO A 182 3.92 1.86 6.89
N PHE A 183 5.13 2.12 7.39
CA PHE A 183 6.38 1.50 6.97
C PHE A 183 7.04 0.80 8.16
N PRO A 184 7.05 -0.55 8.22
CA PRO A 184 7.59 -1.28 9.37
C PRO A 184 9.10 -1.07 9.52
N LEU A 185 9.54 -0.89 10.76
CA LEU A 185 10.94 -0.76 11.15
C LEU A 185 11.42 -2.00 11.87
N ARG A 186 12.63 -2.45 11.55
CA ARG A 186 13.32 -3.49 12.32
C ARG A 186 14.23 -2.82 13.33
N VAL A 187 14.00 -3.10 14.60
CA VAL A 187 14.76 -2.55 15.71
C VAL A 187 15.48 -3.70 16.41
N ARG A 188 16.75 -3.49 16.75
CA ARG A 188 17.54 -4.50 17.49
C ARG A 188 17.33 -4.29 18.99
N GLU A 189 16.90 -5.33 19.69
CA GLU A 189 16.98 -5.40 21.14
C GLU A 189 18.45 -5.57 21.53
N HIS A 190 18.90 -4.83 22.55
CA HIS A 190 20.28 -4.87 23.05
C HIS A 190 20.53 -6.10 23.92
#